data_AF-A0A3A9JW40-F1
#
_entry.id   AF-A0A3A9JW40-F1
#
_cell.length_a   1.000
_cell.length_b   1.000
_cell.length_c   1.000
_cell.angle_alpha   90.00
_cell.angle_beta   90.00
_cell.angle_gamma   90.00
#
_symmetry.space_group_name_H-M   'P 1'
#
loop_
_entity.id
_entity.type
_entity.pdbx_description
1 polymer ?
#
loop_
_entity_poly.entity_id
_entity_poly.type
_entity_poly.pdbx_seq_one_letter_code
_entity_poly.pdbx_strand_id
1 'polypeptide(L)'
;MMINIYSQLFIMSFVAGGIYLILKLLSAVTLKYFTAAWHYYTNIAVYMFFLLPYHRWMSWLDLSFIKMPDKGFQLPSIAGLNPLTALNLAASGIAIPRQKSHAGASVYPELLPYLLMAGTLIFMVVILVQNYNLNRRIFRMCRLTDDMQILEVLSRCKQQMGITKQIPVYISPCITTPFLYGIFKPRIVLPDIKLSADELQCVFLHELTHWKRRDALLKYLMLFINAIHWFNPIAYAARFDIDHFCELSCDESVVKSMSNRERRRYCELMLSVLWNVADQNAKLFSAFSGRRKQLERRVDMILKDEGSKSKKWVRMVAIAMTLAIVSLGAISAGAMGTSAEIKGSSESVLPKPKEIPNYQYQVNEYGETYGSNAYADIVGEEPDLVAAIGIDGTHGYVRSSDLDPFPSPRTPEEAVAQNNLGPRMIPLYDKDGKTVIGKFKIGSGRVEYFTDDKN
;
A
#
# COMPACT_ATOMS: atom_id res chain seq x y z
N MET A 1 16.96 1.52 -6.52
CA MET A 1 16.70 0.94 -5.18
C MET A 1 15.55 1.64 -4.44
N MET A 2 15.57 2.97 -4.30
CA MET A 2 14.56 3.73 -3.53
C MET A 2 13.11 3.56 -4.06
N ILE A 3 12.89 3.59 -5.38
CA ILE A 3 11.56 3.42 -5.98
C ILE A 3 10.91 2.08 -5.57
N ASN A 4 11.70 1.00 -5.48
CA ASN A 4 11.22 -0.32 -5.09
C ASN A 4 10.77 -0.36 -3.61
N ILE A 5 11.47 0.34 -2.71
CA ILE A 5 11.11 0.43 -1.29
C ILE A 5 9.76 1.14 -1.09
N TYR A 6 9.50 2.22 -1.83
CA TYR A 6 8.24 2.94 -1.70
C TYR A 6 7.05 2.22 -2.34
N SER A 7 7.24 1.55 -3.47
CA SER A 7 6.21 0.66 -4.01
C SER A 7 5.84 -0.45 -3.01
N GLN A 8 6.83 -1.00 -2.30
CA GLN A 8 6.58 -1.96 -1.21
C GLN A 8 5.80 -1.32 -0.05
N LEU A 9 6.16 -0.11 0.37
CA LEU A 9 5.42 0.62 1.41
C LEU A 9 3.96 0.83 1.03
N PHE A 10 3.65 1.23 -0.20
CA PHE A 10 2.26 1.38 -0.67
C PHE A 10 1.48 0.07 -0.65
N ILE A 11 2.10 -1.03 -1.09
CA ILE A 11 1.47 -2.36 -1.05
C ILE A 11 1.18 -2.77 0.39
N MET A 12 2.13 -2.54 1.31
CA MET A 12 1.96 -2.79 2.74
C MET A 12 0.85 -1.93 3.34
N SER A 13 0.78 -0.64 2.99
CA SER A 13 -0.29 0.25 3.42
C SER A 13 -1.67 -0.24 2.96
N PHE A 14 -1.77 -0.69 1.71
CA PHE A 14 -3.02 -1.13 1.10
C PHE A 14 -3.53 -2.42 1.74
N VAL A 15 -2.68 -3.44 1.86
CA VAL A 15 -3.09 -4.72 2.44
C VAL A 15 -3.37 -4.60 3.93
N ALA A 16 -2.50 -3.94 4.70
CA ALA A 16 -2.74 -3.76 6.13
C ALA A 16 -3.99 -2.90 6.37
N GLY A 17 -4.22 -1.87 5.54
CA GLY A 17 -5.44 -1.08 5.56
C GLY A 17 -6.70 -1.89 5.24
N GLY A 18 -6.65 -2.75 4.23
CA GLY A 18 -7.75 -3.63 3.84
C GLY A 18 -8.10 -4.66 4.93
N ILE A 19 -7.10 -5.32 5.51
CA ILE A 19 -7.31 -6.27 6.62
C ILE A 19 -7.94 -5.55 7.82
N TYR A 20 -7.44 -4.36 8.16
CA TYR A 20 -8.00 -3.57 9.25
C TYR A 20 -9.47 -3.18 8.98
N LEU A 21 -9.82 -2.77 7.76
CA LEU A 21 -11.21 -2.43 7.42
C LEU A 21 -12.15 -3.63 7.53
N ILE A 22 -11.71 -4.82 7.12
CA ILE A 22 -12.47 -6.07 7.29
C ILE A 22 -12.69 -6.35 8.77
N LEU A 23 -11.63 -6.28 9.58
CA LEU A 23 -11.73 -6.47 11.04
C LEU A 23 -12.66 -5.42 11.66
N LYS A 24 -12.58 -4.16 11.21
CA LYS A 24 -13.44 -3.07 11.69
C LYS A 24 -14.91 -3.29 11.36
N LEU A 25 -15.22 -3.84 10.18
CA LEU A 25 -16.58 -4.19 9.78
C LEU A 25 -17.12 -5.36 10.63
N LEU A 26 -16.27 -6.36 10.88
CA LEU A 26 -16.60 -7.49 11.77
C LEU A 26 -16.71 -7.07 13.24
N SER A 27 -16.12 -5.92 13.62
CA SER A 27 -16.02 -5.46 15.00
C SER A 27 -17.38 -5.41 15.71
N ALA A 28 -18.45 -4.99 15.01
CA ALA A 28 -19.81 -4.91 15.53
C ALA A 28 -20.36 -6.28 16.02
N VAL A 29 -19.97 -7.37 15.37
CA VAL A 29 -20.36 -8.74 15.76
C VAL A 29 -19.38 -9.25 16.82
N THR A 30 -18.09 -9.07 16.60
CA THR A 30 -17.06 -9.62 17.48
C THR A 30 -17.01 -8.95 18.86
N LEU A 31 -17.45 -7.70 19.01
CA LEU A 31 -17.62 -7.06 20.32
C LEU A 31 -18.65 -7.77 21.20
N LYS A 32 -19.60 -8.50 20.58
CA LYS A 32 -20.60 -9.27 21.33
C LYS A 32 -20.04 -10.58 21.87
N TYR A 33 -18.99 -11.14 21.26
CA TYR A 33 -18.51 -12.50 21.55
C TYR A 33 -17.08 -12.58 22.08
N PHE A 34 -16.26 -11.54 21.90
CA PHE A 34 -14.85 -11.55 22.27
C PHE A 34 -14.55 -10.50 23.33
N THR A 35 -13.51 -10.77 24.12
CA THR A 35 -12.99 -9.90 25.16
C THR A 35 -12.34 -8.65 24.59
N ALA A 36 -12.20 -7.61 25.40
CA ALA A 36 -11.48 -6.40 25.01
C ALA A 36 -10.01 -6.70 24.72
N ALA A 37 -9.41 -7.58 25.53
CA ALA A 37 -8.06 -8.07 25.31
C ALA A 37 -7.88 -8.71 23.92
N TRP A 38 -8.85 -9.49 23.45
CA TRP A 38 -8.78 -10.10 22.12
C TRP A 38 -8.74 -9.04 21.01
N HIS A 39 -9.62 -8.04 21.09
CA HIS A 39 -9.63 -6.92 20.13
C HIS A 39 -8.33 -6.13 20.17
N TYR A 40 -7.79 -5.89 21.37
CA TYR A 40 -6.53 -5.20 21.54
C TYR A 40 -5.38 -5.93 20.83
N TYR A 41 -5.15 -7.21 21.14
CA TYR A 41 -4.06 -7.97 20.53
C TYR A 41 -4.27 -8.24 19.03
N THR A 42 -5.50 -8.43 18.59
CA THR A 42 -5.81 -8.66 17.17
C THR A 42 -5.55 -7.41 16.33
N ASN A 43 -5.97 -6.23 16.82
CA ASN A 43 -5.66 -4.98 16.13
C ASN A 43 -4.16 -4.69 16.14
N ILE A 44 -3.42 -5.00 17.22
CA ILE A 44 -1.95 -4.92 17.22
C ILE A 44 -1.35 -5.83 16.15
N ALA A 45 -1.80 -7.08 16.07
CA ALA A 45 -1.29 -8.03 15.09
C ALA A 45 -1.51 -7.53 13.66
N VAL A 46 -2.71 -7.05 13.33
CA VAL A 46 -3.02 -6.43 12.03
C VAL A 46 -2.13 -5.21 11.79
N TYR A 47 -1.92 -4.40 12.82
CA TYR A 47 -1.12 -3.19 12.70
C TYR A 47 0.37 -3.45 12.46
N MET A 48 0.91 -4.60 12.89
CA MET A 48 2.28 -5.01 12.55
C MET A 48 2.46 -5.33 11.06
N PHE A 49 1.39 -5.60 10.29
CA PHE A 49 1.50 -5.76 8.83
C PHE A 49 1.90 -4.47 8.10
N PHE A 50 1.76 -3.30 8.75
CA PHE A 50 2.31 -2.05 8.21
C PHE A 50 3.85 -2.02 8.25
N LEU A 51 4.50 -2.88 9.03
CA LEU A 51 5.97 -2.90 9.22
C LEU A 51 6.64 -4.12 8.58
N LEU A 52 5.93 -5.24 8.45
CA LEU A 52 6.47 -6.49 7.93
C LEU A 52 6.29 -6.61 6.40
N PRO A 53 7.35 -6.73 5.59
CA PRO A 53 7.26 -6.91 4.15
C PRO A 53 6.80 -8.33 3.80
N TYR A 54 5.54 -8.65 4.12
CA TYR A 54 4.94 -9.99 4.00
C TYR A 54 4.98 -10.51 2.56
N HIS A 55 4.97 -9.65 1.55
CA HIS A 55 5.09 -10.05 0.15
C HIS A 55 6.42 -10.76 -0.16
N ARG A 56 7.50 -10.47 0.58
CA ARG A 56 8.79 -11.18 0.45
C ARG A 56 8.80 -12.55 1.12
N TRP A 57 7.88 -12.78 2.05
CA TRP A 57 7.71 -14.06 2.72
C TRP A 57 6.72 -14.94 1.94
N MET A 58 5.72 -14.32 1.30
CA MET A 58 4.75 -15.00 0.44
C MET A 58 5.40 -15.61 -0.81
N SER A 59 6.54 -15.09 -1.29
CA SER A 59 7.28 -15.72 -2.40
C SER A 59 7.84 -17.10 -2.07
N TRP A 60 7.85 -17.49 -0.79
CA TRP A 60 8.26 -18.83 -0.35
C TRP A 60 7.07 -19.80 -0.28
N LEU A 61 5.85 -19.27 -0.18
CA LEU A 61 4.61 -20.03 -0.36
C LEU A 61 4.31 -20.06 -1.85
N ASP A 62 4.80 -21.09 -2.54
CA ASP A 62 4.46 -21.34 -3.94
C ASP A 62 2.95 -21.61 -4.06
N LEU A 63 2.13 -20.57 -4.16
CA LEU A 63 0.66 -20.66 -4.30
C LEU A 63 0.22 -21.22 -5.67
N SER A 64 1.10 -21.92 -6.39
CA SER A 64 0.81 -22.65 -7.63
C SER A 64 -0.33 -23.66 -7.50
N PHE A 65 -0.65 -24.09 -6.28
CA PHE A 65 -1.80 -24.95 -5.96
C PHE A 65 -3.16 -24.22 -5.96
N ILE A 66 -3.21 -22.88 -5.85
CA ILE A 66 -4.42 -22.11 -6.15
C ILE A 66 -4.37 -21.73 -7.64
N LYS A 67 -4.52 -22.72 -8.52
CA LYS A 67 -5.04 -22.45 -9.85
C LYS A 67 -6.44 -21.90 -9.67
N MET A 68 -6.61 -20.58 -9.74
CA MET A 68 -7.89 -20.05 -10.17
C MET A 68 -8.22 -20.74 -11.49
N PRO A 69 -9.46 -21.17 -11.73
CA PRO A 69 -9.83 -21.65 -13.06
C PRO A 69 -9.47 -20.54 -14.05
N ASP A 70 -8.67 -20.86 -15.07
CA ASP A 70 -8.27 -20.00 -16.21
C ASP A 70 -9.47 -19.52 -17.06
N LYS A 71 -10.68 -19.54 -16.49
CA LYS A 71 -11.85 -18.85 -17.02
C LYS A 71 -11.91 -17.46 -16.42
N GLY A 72 -10.88 -16.66 -16.70
CA GLY A 72 -11.17 -15.27 -17.03
C GLY A 72 -12.29 -15.27 -18.08
N PHE A 73 -13.20 -14.31 -17.99
CA PHE A 73 -14.19 -14.08 -19.03
C PHE A 73 -13.45 -13.87 -20.35
N GLN A 74 -13.24 -14.95 -21.10
CA GLN A 74 -12.79 -14.89 -22.46
C GLN A 74 -13.94 -14.23 -23.22
N LEU A 75 -13.81 -12.93 -23.51
CA LEU A 75 -14.43 -12.48 -24.75
C LEU A 75 -13.90 -13.44 -25.84
N PRO A 76 -14.78 -13.98 -26.70
CA PRO A 76 -14.35 -14.88 -27.74
C PRO A 76 -13.20 -14.22 -28.50
N SER A 77 -12.04 -14.89 -28.49
CA SER A 77 -10.91 -14.45 -29.28
C SER A 77 -11.39 -14.33 -30.73
N ILE A 78 -11.27 -13.13 -31.29
CA ILE A 78 -11.61 -12.83 -32.68
C ILE A 78 -10.72 -13.63 -33.66
N ALA A 79 -9.70 -14.34 -33.15
CA ALA A 79 -8.80 -15.21 -33.90
C ALA A 79 -9.45 -16.50 -34.48
N GLY A 80 -10.75 -16.71 -34.28
CA GLY A 80 -11.49 -17.85 -34.85
C GLY A 80 -12.52 -17.49 -35.92
N LEU A 81 -12.55 -16.25 -36.42
CA LEU A 81 -13.49 -15.86 -37.46
C LEU A 81 -12.91 -16.17 -38.85
N ASN A 82 -13.67 -16.92 -39.66
CA ASN A 82 -13.41 -17.05 -41.09
C ASN A 82 -13.23 -15.65 -41.71
N PRO A 83 -12.34 -15.49 -42.72
CA PRO A 83 -12.03 -14.18 -43.30
C PRO A 83 -13.26 -13.42 -43.84
N LEU A 84 -14.33 -14.13 -44.20
CA LEU A 84 -15.62 -13.54 -44.60
C LEU A 84 -16.38 -12.85 -43.45
N THR A 85 -16.21 -13.30 -42.21
CA THR A 85 -16.88 -12.72 -41.04
C THR A 85 -16.16 -11.48 -40.51
N ALA A 86 -14.83 -11.44 -40.63
CA ALA A 86 -14.02 -10.25 -40.33
C ALA A 86 -14.30 -9.10 -41.33
N LEU A 87 -14.50 -9.43 -42.61
CA LEU A 87 -14.84 -8.46 -43.66
C LEU A 87 -16.23 -7.82 -43.45
N ASN A 88 -17.21 -8.60 -42.97
CA ASN A 88 -18.56 -8.09 -42.66
C ASN A 88 -18.61 -7.20 -41.40
N LEU A 89 -17.73 -7.43 -40.42
CA LEU A 89 -17.60 -6.55 -39.23
C LEU A 89 -16.90 -5.22 -39.55
N ALA A 90 -15.93 -5.23 -40.47
CA ALA A 90 -15.28 -4.02 -40.94
C ALA A 90 -16.21 -3.17 -41.83
N ALA A 91 -17.09 -3.81 -42.61
CA ALA A 91 -18.08 -3.14 -43.46
C ALA A 91 -19.26 -2.51 -42.69
N SER A 92 -19.48 -2.87 -41.41
CA SER A 92 -20.62 -2.41 -40.61
C SER A 92 -20.36 -1.12 -39.80
N GLY A 93 -19.25 -0.42 -40.04
CA GLY A 93 -19.06 0.95 -39.55
C GLY A 93 -18.95 1.10 -38.02
N ILE A 94 -18.69 0.01 -37.28
CA ILE A 94 -18.50 0.06 -35.83
C ILE A 94 -17.09 0.58 -35.55
N ALA A 95 -16.99 1.88 -35.31
CA ALA A 95 -15.76 2.52 -34.86
C ALA A 95 -15.33 1.94 -33.50
N ILE A 96 -14.18 1.25 -33.49
CA ILE A 96 -13.51 0.84 -32.26
C ILE A 96 -13.12 2.11 -31.49
N PRO A 97 -13.53 2.29 -30.22
CA PRO A 97 -13.18 3.48 -29.47
C PRO A 97 -11.66 3.50 -29.26
N ARG A 98 -11.00 4.46 -29.92
CA ARG A 98 -9.59 4.77 -29.77
C ARG A 98 -9.31 5.04 -28.28
N GLN A 99 -8.62 4.13 -27.62
CA GLN A 99 -8.12 4.34 -26.26
C GLN A 99 -7.14 5.52 -26.34
N LYS A 100 -7.61 6.72 -25.99
CA LYS A 100 -6.74 7.87 -25.77
C LYS A 100 -5.85 7.47 -24.61
N SER A 101 -4.57 7.21 -24.88
CA SER A 101 -3.55 7.26 -23.85
C SER A 101 -3.67 8.64 -23.21
N HIS A 102 -4.10 8.67 -21.95
CA HIS A 102 -3.96 9.88 -21.16
C HIS A 102 -2.46 10.10 -20.94
N ALA A 103 -1.82 10.79 -21.89
CA ALA A 103 -0.61 11.54 -21.64
C ALA A 103 -1.00 12.69 -20.69
N GLY A 104 -1.07 12.37 -19.40
CA GLY A 104 -1.43 13.30 -18.34
C GLY A 104 -0.81 12.83 -17.03
N ALA A 105 0.19 13.58 -16.56
CA ALA A 105 0.97 13.41 -15.33
C ALA A 105 2.12 12.38 -15.35
N SER A 106 2.98 12.42 -16.38
CA SER A 106 4.38 12.02 -16.21
C SER A 106 5.16 13.17 -15.54
N VAL A 107 4.92 13.39 -14.25
CA VAL A 107 5.63 14.40 -13.46
C VAL A 107 6.24 13.70 -12.23
N TYR A 108 7.49 13.27 -12.41
CA TYR A 108 8.52 12.82 -11.46
C TYR A 108 8.31 11.52 -10.63
N PRO A 109 8.47 10.33 -11.22
CA PRO A 109 8.67 9.09 -10.43
C PRO A 109 9.95 9.12 -9.57
N GLU A 110 10.89 10.01 -9.86
CA GLU A 110 12.17 10.11 -9.15
C GLU A 110 12.13 11.01 -7.90
N LEU A 111 11.25 12.01 -7.84
CA LEU A 111 11.16 12.95 -6.70
C LEU A 111 10.23 12.47 -5.57
N LEU A 112 9.23 11.65 -5.91
CA LEU A 112 8.31 11.03 -4.95
C LEU A 112 8.99 10.34 -3.74
N PRO A 113 10.03 9.50 -3.92
CA PRO A 113 10.71 8.86 -2.78
C PRO A 113 11.41 9.86 -1.85
N TYR A 114 11.96 10.95 -2.39
CA TYR A 114 12.61 11.98 -1.59
C TYR A 114 11.60 12.83 -0.82
N LEU A 115 10.45 13.15 -1.44
CA LEU A 115 9.35 13.84 -0.79
C LEU A 115 8.77 13.02 0.37
N LEU A 116 8.56 11.71 0.15
CA LEU A 116 8.08 10.82 1.20
C LEU A 116 9.09 10.72 2.35
N MET A 117 10.39 10.61 2.06
CA MET A 117 11.45 10.60 3.08
C MET A 117 11.52 11.91 3.88
N ALA A 118 11.39 13.05 3.20
CA ALA A 118 11.33 14.35 3.86
C ALA A 118 10.09 14.43 4.77
N GLY A 119 8.94 13.95 4.29
CA GLY A 119 7.69 13.88 5.07
C GLY A 119 7.83 13.01 6.32
N THR A 120 8.39 11.81 6.22
CA THR A 120 8.63 10.93 7.38
C THR A 120 9.57 11.58 8.40
N LEU A 121 10.65 12.23 7.92
CA LEU A 121 11.62 12.92 8.79
C LEU A 121 10.98 14.10 9.52
N ILE A 122 10.26 14.96 8.80
CA ILE A 122 9.55 16.11 9.39
C ILE A 122 8.54 15.64 10.43
N PHE A 123 7.75 14.62 10.11
CA PHE A 123 6.75 14.07 11.03
C PHE A 123 7.38 13.48 12.29
N MET A 124 8.50 12.75 12.16
CA MET A 124 9.29 12.25 13.30
C MET A 124 9.81 13.39 14.17
N VAL A 125 10.40 14.43 13.57
CA VAL A 125 10.90 15.60 14.31
C VAL A 125 9.76 16.30 15.05
N VAL A 126 8.61 16.51 14.40
CA VAL A 126 7.43 17.11 15.01
C VAL A 126 6.94 16.30 16.21
N ILE A 127 6.83 14.97 16.08
CA ILE A 127 6.44 14.09 17.20
C ILE A 127 7.44 14.19 18.35
N LEU A 128 8.74 14.12 18.06
CA LEU A 128 9.78 14.16 19.08
C LEU A 128 9.77 15.49 19.83
N VAL A 129 9.64 16.61 19.11
CA VAL A 129 9.57 17.96 19.71
C VAL A 129 8.30 18.11 20.54
N GLN A 130 7.14 17.67 20.04
CA GLN A 130 5.89 17.72 20.79
C GLN A 130 5.96 16.88 22.06
N ASN A 131 6.47 15.65 21.97
CA ASN A 131 6.63 14.76 23.13
C ASN A 131 7.62 15.34 24.14
N TYR A 132 8.74 15.91 23.69
CA TYR A 132 9.71 16.58 24.55
C TYR A 132 9.10 17.78 25.26
N ASN A 133 8.38 18.64 24.53
CA ASN A 133 7.74 19.82 25.10
C ASN A 133 6.64 19.46 26.10
N LEU A 134 5.82 18.45 25.78
CA LEU A 134 4.80 17.93 26.69
C LEU A 134 5.42 17.36 27.96
N ASN A 135 6.42 16.49 27.82
CA ASN A 135 7.20 15.93 28.92
C ASN A 135 7.79 17.03 29.80
N ARG A 136 8.45 18.02 29.18
CA ARG A 136 9.04 19.15 29.90
C ARG A 136 7.98 19.96 30.66
N ARG A 137 6.81 20.22 30.07
CA ARG A 137 5.72 20.95 30.73
C ARG A 137 5.15 20.20 31.92
N ILE A 138 4.87 18.90 31.76
CA ILE A 138 4.30 18.05 32.80
C ILE A 138 5.28 17.95 33.98
N PHE A 139 6.51 17.49 33.73
CA PHE A 139 7.46 17.18 34.81
C PHE A 139 8.09 18.40 35.46
N ARG A 140 7.94 19.60 34.89
CA ARG A 140 8.29 20.86 35.58
C ARG A 140 7.38 21.16 36.76
N MET A 141 6.11 20.75 36.67
CA MET A 141 5.09 21.03 37.70
C MET A 141 4.87 19.83 38.63
N CYS A 142 5.45 18.67 38.30
CA CYS A 142 5.37 17.47 39.12
C CYS A 142 6.20 17.58 40.40
N ARG A 143 5.64 17.12 41.50
CA ARG A 143 6.35 16.91 42.77
C ARG A 143 6.46 15.42 43.05
N LEU A 144 7.61 14.96 43.57
CA LEU A 144 7.72 13.58 44.04
C LEU A 144 6.83 13.41 45.28
N THR A 145 6.10 12.30 45.36
CA THR A 145 5.30 12.03 46.56
C THR A 145 6.14 11.34 47.63
N ASP A 146 6.04 11.82 48.86
CA ASP A 146 6.59 11.19 50.07
C ASP A 146 5.47 10.64 50.97
N ASP A 147 4.23 10.60 50.46
CA ASP A 147 3.06 10.09 51.19
C ASP A 147 3.16 8.58 51.42
N MET A 148 3.29 8.19 52.68
CA MET A 148 3.43 6.80 53.11
C MET A 148 2.22 5.94 52.71
N GLN A 149 1.00 6.47 52.75
CA GLN A 149 -0.19 5.72 52.36
C GLN A 149 -0.15 5.38 50.88
N ILE A 150 0.26 6.34 50.03
CA ILE A 150 0.36 6.14 48.59
C ILE A 150 1.44 5.10 48.27
N LEU A 151 2.59 5.21 48.91
CA LEU A 151 3.71 4.30 48.70
C LEU A 151 3.40 2.88 49.20
N GLU A 152 2.67 2.72 50.31
CA GLU A 152 2.26 1.42 50.84
C GLU A 152 1.28 0.71 49.89
N VAL A 153 0.24 1.42 49.44
CA VAL A 153 -0.74 0.86 48.49
C VAL A 153 -0.06 0.49 47.18
N LEU A 154 0.86 1.32 46.67
CA LEU A 154 1.65 0.98 45.48
C LEU A 154 2.49 -0.29 45.71
N SER A 155 3.17 -0.40 46.84
CA SER A 155 3.99 -1.56 47.18
C SER A 155 3.17 -2.85 47.19
N ARG A 156 1.98 -2.81 47.81
CA ARG A 156 1.02 -3.92 47.83
C ARG A 156 0.57 -4.31 46.43
N CYS A 157 0.20 -3.34 45.60
CA CYS A 157 -0.21 -3.59 44.20
C CYS A 157 0.92 -4.19 43.36
N LYS A 158 2.15 -3.68 43.53
CA LYS A 158 3.33 -4.23 42.85
C LYS A 158 3.60 -5.67 43.25
N GLN A 159 3.50 -5.99 44.54
CA GLN A 159 3.66 -7.36 45.03
C GLN A 159 2.58 -8.28 44.43
N GLN A 160 1.32 -7.85 44.44
CA GLN A 160 0.20 -8.58 43.83
C GLN A 160 0.43 -8.85 42.33
N MET A 161 1.05 -7.92 41.60
CA MET A 161 1.28 -8.06 40.15
C MET A 161 2.62 -8.69 39.77
N GLY A 162 3.49 -8.96 40.75
CA GLY A 162 4.84 -9.52 40.56
C GLY A 162 5.85 -8.53 39.99
N ILE A 163 5.73 -7.24 40.31
CA ILE A 163 6.58 -6.15 39.75
C ILE A 163 7.68 -5.77 40.73
N THR A 164 8.93 -6.12 40.40
CA THR A 164 10.11 -5.83 41.23
C THR A 164 10.73 -4.46 40.96
N LYS A 165 10.46 -3.86 39.78
CA LYS A 165 11.03 -2.57 39.37
C LYS A 165 10.60 -1.45 40.31
N GLN A 166 11.49 -0.52 40.64
CA GLN A 166 11.12 0.71 41.33
C GLN A 166 10.41 1.68 40.37
N ILE A 167 9.25 2.19 40.80
CA ILE A 167 8.41 3.10 40.03
C ILE A 167 8.08 4.29 40.94
N PRO A 168 8.77 5.43 40.80
CA PRO A 168 8.46 6.63 41.57
C PRO A 168 7.09 7.18 41.19
N VAL A 169 6.39 7.75 42.18
CA VAL A 169 5.09 8.40 42.03
C VAL A 169 5.26 9.90 42.15
N TYR A 170 4.73 10.62 41.18
CA TYR A 170 4.69 12.07 41.15
C TYR A 170 3.26 12.56 41.29
N ILE A 171 3.05 13.67 41.96
CA ILE A 171 1.77 14.38 42.00
C ILE A 171 1.89 15.62 41.12
N SER A 172 0.90 15.86 40.27
CA SER A 172 0.87 17.06 39.43
C SER A 172 -0.51 17.72 39.46
N PRO A 173 -0.58 19.04 39.75
CA PRO A 173 -1.86 19.77 39.79
C PRO A 173 -2.41 20.05 38.39
N CYS A 174 -1.58 19.92 37.35
CA CYS A 174 -1.95 20.24 35.97
C CYS A 174 -2.48 19.02 35.20
N ILE A 175 -2.42 17.83 35.80
CA ILE A 175 -2.93 16.61 35.18
C ILE A 175 -4.23 16.21 35.84
N THR A 176 -5.09 15.60 35.05
CA THR A 176 -6.46 15.34 35.44
C THR A 176 -6.75 13.84 35.51
N THR A 177 -5.93 13.03 34.84
CA THR A 177 -6.00 11.57 34.83
C THR A 177 -4.65 11.00 35.26
N PRO A 178 -4.61 9.97 36.11
CA PRO A 178 -3.42 9.17 36.33
C PRO A 178 -2.85 8.67 35.00
N PHE A 179 -1.52 8.62 34.89
CA PHE A 179 -0.89 7.91 33.78
C PHE A 179 0.52 7.46 34.14
N LEU A 180 0.91 6.35 33.51
CA LEU A 180 2.27 5.84 33.48
C LEU A 180 3.07 6.47 32.33
N TYR A 181 4.25 7.03 32.64
CA TYR A 181 5.18 7.59 31.67
C TYR A 181 6.52 6.87 31.66
N GLY A 182 7.07 6.66 30.47
CA GLY A 182 8.43 6.16 30.26
C GLY A 182 8.51 4.65 29.97
N ILE A 183 9.45 4.28 29.09
CA ILE A 183 9.65 2.88 28.66
C ILE A 183 10.61 2.14 29.60
N PHE A 184 11.79 2.70 29.87
CA PHE A 184 12.84 2.06 30.67
C PHE A 184 12.89 2.56 32.12
N LYS A 185 12.42 3.80 32.34
CA LYS A 185 12.34 4.47 33.63
C LYS A 185 10.88 4.88 33.86
N PRO A 186 10.00 3.93 34.25
CA PRO A 186 8.59 4.20 34.47
C PRO A 186 8.41 5.19 35.60
N ARG A 187 7.45 6.10 35.44
CA ARG A 187 7.04 7.08 36.45
C ARG A 187 5.53 7.13 36.43
N ILE A 188 4.89 6.97 37.58
CA ILE A 188 3.44 7.16 37.69
C ILE A 188 3.22 8.62 38.06
N VAL A 189 2.33 9.31 37.34
CA VAL A 189 1.91 10.67 37.70
C VAL A 189 0.45 10.61 38.10
N LEU A 190 0.14 11.09 39.30
CA LEU A 190 -1.19 11.18 39.87
C LEU A 190 -1.70 12.63 39.86
N PRO A 191 -3.00 12.84 39.62
CA PRO A 191 -3.64 14.13 39.84
C PRO A 191 -3.60 14.50 41.32
N ASP A 192 -3.58 15.80 41.62
CA ASP A 192 -3.64 16.35 42.98
C ASP A 192 -5.07 16.29 43.54
N ILE A 193 -5.58 15.07 43.73
CA ILE A 193 -6.90 14.78 44.29
C ILE A 193 -6.74 13.77 45.42
N LYS A 194 -7.55 13.92 46.48
CA LYS A 194 -7.56 12.97 47.59
C LYS A 194 -8.31 11.71 47.16
N LEU A 195 -7.60 10.60 47.07
CA LEU A 195 -8.15 9.27 46.80
C LEU A 195 -8.06 8.43 48.08
N SER A 196 -9.11 7.66 48.35
CA SER A 196 -9.07 6.63 49.39
C SER A 196 -8.11 5.49 49.02
N ALA A 197 -7.72 4.67 50.00
CA ALA A 197 -6.81 3.55 49.75
C ALA A 197 -7.36 2.56 48.70
N ASP A 198 -8.67 2.28 48.74
CA ASP A 198 -9.35 1.39 47.78
C ASP A 198 -9.33 1.97 46.35
N GLU A 199 -9.58 3.27 46.22
CA GLU A 199 -9.59 3.95 44.93
C GLU A 199 -8.18 3.99 44.34
N LEU A 200 -7.19 4.28 45.18
CA LEU A 200 -5.80 4.31 44.80
C LEU A 200 -5.30 2.92 44.38
N GLN A 201 -5.75 1.86 45.05
CA GLN A 201 -5.47 0.49 44.65
C GLN A 201 -6.00 0.21 43.24
N CYS A 202 -7.24 0.61 42.93
CA CYS A 202 -7.82 0.43 41.60
C CYS A 202 -7.01 1.19 40.52
N VAL A 203 -6.64 2.45 40.80
CA VAL A 203 -5.81 3.26 39.89
C VAL A 203 -4.45 2.61 39.65
N PHE A 204 -3.77 2.16 40.71
CA PHE A 204 -2.46 1.53 40.54
C PHE A 204 -2.54 0.20 39.81
N LEU A 205 -3.55 -0.64 40.06
CA LEU A 205 -3.72 -1.88 39.30
C LEU A 205 -3.92 -1.60 37.79
N HIS A 206 -4.65 -0.53 37.44
CA HIS A 206 -4.79 -0.08 36.05
C HIS A 206 -3.45 0.35 35.45
N GLU A 207 -2.74 1.28 36.10
CA GLU A 207 -1.46 1.82 35.59
C GLU A 207 -0.34 0.77 35.55
N LEU A 208 -0.28 -0.12 36.54
CA LEU A 208 0.67 -1.22 36.56
C LEU A 208 0.36 -2.28 35.49
N THR A 209 -0.90 -2.38 35.04
CA THR A 209 -1.26 -3.23 33.89
C THR A 209 -0.61 -2.68 32.60
N HIS A 210 -0.65 -1.36 32.39
CA HIS A 210 0.07 -0.73 31.28
C HIS A 210 1.58 -0.99 31.34
N TRP A 211 2.18 -0.95 32.53
CA TRP A 211 3.58 -1.26 32.73
C TRP A 211 3.90 -2.72 32.36
N LYS A 212 3.12 -3.67 32.91
CA LYS A 212 3.35 -5.11 32.73
C LYS A 212 3.25 -5.53 31.26
N ARG A 213 2.31 -4.93 30.51
CA ARG A 213 2.11 -5.18 29.08
C ARG A 213 3.02 -4.35 28.16
N ARG A 214 3.78 -3.40 28.72
CA ARG A 214 4.66 -2.47 27.98
C ARG A 214 3.91 -1.62 26.97
N ASP A 215 2.70 -1.17 27.33
CA ASP A 215 1.82 -0.42 26.43
C ASP A 215 2.48 0.89 25.95
N ALA A 216 3.34 1.50 26.78
CA ALA A 216 4.13 2.65 26.38
C ALA A 216 5.07 2.36 25.19
N LEU A 217 5.77 1.22 25.20
CA LEU A 217 6.65 0.81 24.09
C LEU A 217 5.85 0.61 22.81
N LEU A 218 4.70 -0.05 22.92
CA LEU A 218 3.80 -0.25 21.79
C LEU A 218 3.30 1.09 21.22
N LYS A 219 2.91 2.05 22.08
CA LYS A 219 2.49 3.40 21.64
C LYS A 219 3.59 4.12 20.86
N TYR A 220 4.86 3.98 21.26
CA TYR A 220 5.99 4.52 20.49
C TYR A 220 6.20 3.79 19.16
N LEU A 221 6.05 2.46 19.13
CA LEU A 221 6.11 1.69 17.88
C LEU A 221 4.99 2.09 16.92
N MET A 222 3.78 2.36 17.42
CA MET A 222 2.67 2.85 16.61
C MET A 222 2.90 4.26 16.08
N LEU A 223 3.50 5.14 16.88
CA LEU A 223 3.93 6.46 16.39
C LEU A 223 4.94 6.35 15.26
N PHE A 224 5.89 5.42 15.36
CA PHE A 224 6.88 5.15 14.32
C PHE A 224 6.23 4.62 13.03
N ILE A 225 5.32 3.65 13.14
CA ILE A 225 4.57 3.13 11.98
C ILE A 225 3.75 4.23 11.31
N ASN A 226 3.02 5.04 12.09
CA ASN A 226 2.31 6.19 11.53
C ASN A 226 3.25 7.22 10.90
N ALA A 227 4.49 7.37 11.38
CA ALA A 227 5.45 8.26 10.75
C ALA A 227 5.89 7.76 9.37
N ILE A 228 6.09 6.45 9.20
CA ILE A 228 6.37 5.83 7.90
C ILE A 228 5.14 5.97 6.97
N HIS A 229 3.96 5.70 7.51
CA HIS A 229 2.68 5.71 6.79
C HIS A 229 1.91 7.02 7.00
N TRP A 230 2.61 8.16 7.08
CA TRP A 230 2.01 9.44 7.48
C TRP A 230 0.88 9.90 6.56
N PHE A 231 0.90 9.46 5.30
CA PHE A 231 -0.10 9.73 4.27
C PHE A 231 -1.35 8.84 4.38
N ASN A 232 -1.33 7.78 5.19
CA ASN A 232 -2.39 6.79 5.25
C ASN A 232 -3.38 7.07 6.40
N PRO A 233 -4.60 7.59 6.14
CA PRO A 233 -5.60 7.85 7.18
C PRO A 233 -6.03 6.58 7.94
N ILE A 234 -5.95 5.41 7.30
CA ILE A 234 -6.35 4.13 7.91
C ILE A 234 -5.36 3.74 9.02
N ALA A 235 -4.07 4.05 8.88
CA ALA A 235 -3.09 3.80 9.93
C ALA A 235 -3.41 4.60 11.21
N TYR A 236 -3.88 5.85 11.08
CA TYR A 236 -4.35 6.65 12.21
C TYR A 236 -5.62 6.08 12.83
N ALA A 237 -6.59 5.64 12.02
CA ALA A 237 -7.81 5.01 12.51
C ALA A 237 -7.51 3.72 13.29
N ALA A 238 -6.61 2.88 12.77
CA ALA A 238 -6.19 1.64 13.42
C ALA A 238 -5.50 1.91 14.76
N ARG A 239 -4.59 2.88 14.80
CA ARG A 239 -3.95 3.32 16.04
C ARG A 239 -4.98 3.81 17.08
N PHE A 240 -5.93 4.63 16.65
CA PHE A 240 -6.99 5.14 17.52
C PHE A 240 -7.82 4.00 18.15
N ASP A 241 -8.16 2.99 17.35
CA ASP A 241 -8.89 1.82 17.84
C ASP A 241 -8.03 0.97 18.80
N ILE A 242 -6.73 0.80 18.52
CA ILE A 242 -5.79 0.11 19.43
C ILE A 242 -5.69 0.83 20.77
N ASP A 243 -5.53 2.16 20.76
CA ASP A 243 -5.49 2.97 21.98
C ASP A 243 -6.80 2.82 22.78
N HIS A 244 -7.95 2.78 22.10
CA HIS A 244 -9.24 2.56 22.75
C HIS A 244 -9.37 1.16 23.38
N PHE A 245 -9.00 0.10 22.65
CA PHE A 245 -9.03 -1.27 23.15
C PHE A 245 -7.98 -1.53 24.24
N CYS A 246 -6.88 -0.79 24.25
CA CYS A 246 -5.87 -0.83 25.30
C CYS A 246 -6.48 -0.49 26.66
N GLU A 247 -7.21 0.62 26.74
CA GLU A 247 -7.90 1.07 27.95
C GLU A 247 -8.98 0.09 28.39
N LEU A 248 -9.82 -0.36 27.44
CA LEU A 248 -10.87 -1.35 27.71
C LEU A 248 -10.30 -2.67 28.24
N SER A 249 -9.17 -3.12 27.70
CA SER A 249 -8.50 -4.33 28.16
C SER A 249 -7.81 -4.16 29.52
N CYS A 250 -7.33 -2.96 29.85
CA CYS A 250 -6.88 -2.66 31.21
C CYS A 250 -8.05 -2.75 32.20
N ASP A 251 -9.16 -2.07 31.88
CA ASP A 251 -10.38 -2.08 32.71
C ASP A 251 -10.85 -3.53 32.94
N GLU A 252 -10.95 -4.32 31.88
CA GLU A 252 -11.29 -5.75 31.93
C GLU A 252 -10.38 -6.54 32.90
N SER A 253 -9.08 -6.26 32.89
CA SER A 253 -8.12 -6.93 33.79
C SER A 253 -8.32 -6.56 35.25
N VAL A 254 -8.70 -5.31 35.54
CA VAL A 254 -8.92 -4.80 36.91
C VAL A 254 -10.23 -5.35 37.47
N VAL A 255 -11.29 -5.40 36.66
CA VAL A 255 -12.64 -5.78 37.12
C VAL A 255 -12.92 -7.28 37.13
N LYS A 256 -11.97 -8.10 36.65
CA LYS A 256 -12.12 -9.55 36.53
C LYS A 256 -12.40 -10.26 37.85
N SER A 257 -11.84 -9.77 38.96
CA SER A 257 -12.05 -10.31 40.31
C SER A 257 -13.02 -9.50 41.17
N MET A 258 -13.64 -8.46 40.61
CA MET A 258 -14.53 -7.55 41.34
C MET A 258 -15.99 -8.02 41.27
N SER A 259 -16.70 -7.88 42.37
CA SER A 259 -18.16 -8.01 42.44
C SER A 259 -18.87 -6.88 41.66
N ASN A 260 -20.15 -7.07 41.33
CA ASN A 260 -20.94 -6.04 40.64
C ASN A 260 -21.00 -4.71 41.40
N ARG A 261 -20.94 -4.73 42.74
CA ARG A 261 -20.91 -3.50 43.55
C ARG A 261 -19.56 -2.78 43.43
N GLU A 262 -18.46 -3.52 43.46
CA GLU A 262 -17.10 -2.96 43.29
C GLU A 262 -16.90 -2.43 41.87
N ARG A 263 -17.43 -3.10 40.85
CA ARG A 263 -17.43 -2.62 39.46
C ARG A 263 -18.10 -1.26 39.30
N ARG A 264 -19.25 -1.05 39.97
CA ARG A 264 -19.93 0.26 39.97
C ARG A 264 -19.08 1.33 40.64
N ARG A 265 -18.48 1.02 41.80
CA ARG A 265 -17.59 1.94 42.51
C ARG A 265 -16.36 2.29 41.68
N TYR A 266 -15.80 1.34 40.94
CA TYR A 266 -14.72 1.57 39.97
C TYR A 266 -15.16 2.51 38.84
N CYS A 267 -16.34 2.30 38.24
CA CYS A 267 -16.89 3.21 37.24
C CYS A 267 -17.11 4.62 37.80
N GLU A 268 -17.64 4.76 39.01
CA GLU A 268 -17.83 6.04 39.69
C GLU A 268 -16.50 6.77 39.93
N LEU A 269 -15.46 6.05 40.37
CA LEU A 269 -14.10 6.57 40.51
C LEU A 269 -13.53 7.04 39.16
N MET A 270 -13.64 6.21 38.13
CA MET A 270 -13.18 6.57 36.79
C MET A 270 -13.89 7.83 36.28
N LEU A 271 -15.21 7.92 36.49
CA LEU A 271 -16.01 9.09 36.13
C LEU A 271 -15.61 10.31 36.96
N SER A 272 -15.38 10.20 38.27
CA SER A 272 -15.02 11.34 39.12
C SER A 272 -13.65 11.92 38.78
N VAL A 273 -12.66 11.04 38.52
CA VAL A 273 -11.34 11.42 38.03
C VAL A 273 -11.45 12.13 36.68
N LEU A 274 -12.31 11.63 35.78
CA LEU A 274 -12.50 12.22 34.44
C LEU A 274 -13.37 13.49 34.44
N TRP A 275 -14.32 13.64 35.36
CA TRP A 275 -15.23 14.79 35.41
C TRP A 275 -14.51 16.06 35.85
N ASN A 276 -13.55 15.93 36.77
CA ASN A 276 -12.66 17.01 37.16
C ASN A 276 -11.84 17.57 35.97
N VAL A 277 -11.72 16.82 34.87
CA VAL A 277 -11.07 17.26 33.61
C VAL A 277 -11.97 18.16 32.77
N ALA A 278 -13.27 17.84 32.72
CA ALA A 278 -14.23 18.45 31.79
C ALA A 278 -14.57 19.88 32.20
N ASP A 279 -14.67 20.13 33.51
CA ASP A 279 -14.99 21.43 34.08
C ASP A 279 -13.88 22.48 33.83
N GLN A 280 -12.61 22.06 33.84
CA GLN A 280 -11.47 22.96 33.60
C GLN A 280 -11.24 23.34 32.12
N ASN A 281 -11.80 22.57 31.17
CA ASN A 281 -11.48 22.69 29.73
C ASN A 281 -12.71 22.94 28.83
N ALA A 282 -13.78 23.52 29.39
CA ALA A 282 -15.08 23.76 28.73
C ALA A 282 -15.06 24.57 27.41
N LYS A 283 -13.90 24.98 26.89
CA LYS A 283 -13.76 25.79 25.66
C LYS A 283 -13.57 24.99 24.35
N LEU A 284 -13.56 23.65 24.35
CA LEU A 284 -13.30 22.85 23.14
C LEU A 284 -14.34 21.74 22.88
N PHE A 285 -15.62 22.11 22.76
CA PHE A 285 -16.76 21.18 22.70
C PHE A 285 -16.72 20.10 21.57
N SER A 286 -16.08 20.33 20.42
CA SER A 286 -16.10 19.35 19.32
C SER A 286 -15.16 18.15 19.53
N ALA A 287 -13.99 18.36 20.13
CA ALA A 287 -13.00 17.31 20.42
C ALA A 287 -13.38 16.42 21.61
N PHE A 288 -14.40 16.78 22.38
CA PHE A 288 -14.88 16.01 23.54
C PHE A 288 -15.95 14.97 23.19
N SER A 289 -16.66 15.10 22.05
CA SER A 289 -17.66 14.12 21.62
C SER A 289 -17.09 12.70 21.48
N GLY A 290 -15.86 12.57 20.97
CA GLY A 290 -15.14 11.30 20.86
C GLY A 290 -14.77 10.70 22.22
N ARG A 291 -14.30 11.53 23.17
CA ARG A 291 -13.93 11.10 24.53
C ARG A 291 -15.14 10.62 25.33
N ARG A 292 -16.30 11.26 25.16
CA ARG A 292 -17.56 10.83 25.78
C ARG A 292 -17.96 9.43 25.31
N LYS A 293 -17.96 9.17 24.00
CA LYS A 293 -18.28 7.84 23.44
C LYS A 293 -17.30 6.76 23.92
N GLN A 294 -16.02 7.10 24.07
CA GLN A 294 -15.03 6.18 24.62
C GLN A 294 -15.34 5.83 26.08
N LEU A 295 -15.68 6.83 26.89
CA LEU A 295 -16.03 6.65 28.30
C LEU A 295 -17.31 5.83 28.48
N GLU A 296 -18.36 6.13 27.71
CA GLU A 296 -19.61 5.36 27.68
C GLU A 296 -19.33 3.88 27.37
N ARG A 297 -18.45 3.59 26.40
CA ARG A 297 -18.05 2.22 26.07
C ARG A 297 -17.28 1.51 27.19
N ARG A 298 -16.40 2.22 27.90
CA ARG A 298 -15.68 1.67 29.06
C ARG A 298 -16.66 1.26 30.15
N VAL A 299 -17.57 2.16 30.54
CA VAL A 299 -18.60 1.88 31.55
C VAL A 299 -19.50 0.72 31.11
N ASP A 300 -19.97 0.74 29.86
CA ASP A 300 -20.85 -0.30 29.31
C ASP A 300 -20.18 -1.68 29.36
N MET A 301 -18.91 -1.76 28.98
CA MET A 301 -18.15 -3.01 29.02
C MET A 301 -17.95 -3.50 30.46
N ILE A 302 -17.51 -2.64 31.37
CA ILE A 302 -17.26 -3.01 32.77
C ILE A 302 -18.52 -3.57 33.42
N LEU A 303 -19.68 -2.97 33.15
CA LEU A 303 -20.95 -3.39 33.74
C LEU A 303 -21.57 -4.62 33.05
N LYS A 304 -21.29 -4.86 31.76
CA LYS A 304 -21.81 -5.99 30.99
C LYS A 304 -20.89 -7.21 30.92
N ASP A 305 -19.75 -7.19 31.62
CA ASP A 305 -18.79 -8.28 31.64
C ASP A 305 -19.33 -9.50 32.41
N GLU A 306 -20.23 -10.24 31.76
CA GLU A 306 -20.63 -11.60 32.14
C GLU A 306 -19.77 -12.58 31.31
N GLY A 307 -18.96 -13.37 32.03
CA GLY A 307 -17.82 -14.11 31.49
C GLY A 307 -18.06 -15.03 30.28
N SER A 308 -16.99 -15.19 29.51
CA SER A 308 -16.72 -16.19 28.46
C SER A 308 -17.87 -16.49 27.48
N LYS A 309 -17.88 -15.75 26.37
CA LYS A 309 -18.84 -15.90 25.28
C LYS A 309 -18.34 -16.90 24.21
N SER A 310 -19.27 -17.75 23.78
CA SER A 310 -19.19 -18.95 22.92
C SER A 310 -17.94 -19.20 22.06
N LYS A 311 -17.28 -20.34 22.29
CA LYS A 311 -16.15 -20.90 21.50
C LYS A 311 -16.45 -21.10 20.00
N LYS A 312 -17.73 -21.14 19.59
CA LYS A 312 -18.14 -21.35 18.19
C LYS A 312 -17.85 -20.12 17.30
N TRP A 313 -18.08 -18.92 17.81
CA TRP A 313 -17.83 -17.66 17.07
C TRP A 313 -16.34 -17.36 16.93
N VAL A 314 -15.53 -17.79 17.90
CA VAL A 314 -14.06 -17.76 17.83
C VAL A 314 -13.53 -18.47 16.58
N ARG A 315 -14.06 -19.66 16.28
CA ARG A 315 -13.65 -20.45 15.11
C ARG A 315 -14.09 -19.80 13.80
N MET A 316 -15.32 -19.28 13.73
CA MET A 316 -15.84 -18.64 12.51
C MET A 316 -15.05 -17.39 12.11
N VAL A 317 -14.70 -16.55 13.08
CA VAL A 317 -13.93 -15.31 12.82
C VAL A 317 -12.48 -15.61 12.47
N ALA A 318 -11.87 -16.63 13.08
CA ALA A 318 -10.53 -17.08 12.70
C ALA A 318 -10.49 -17.55 11.24
N ILE A 319 -11.51 -18.29 10.79
CA ILE A 319 -11.63 -18.73 9.39
C ILE A 319 -11.85 -17.55 8.44
N ALA A 320 -12.67 -16.56 8.81
CA ALA A 320 -12.88 -15.37 8.01
C ALA A 320 -11.60 -14.53 7.87
N MET A 321 -10.82 -14.38 8.96
CA MET A 321 -9.55 -13.67 8.94
C MET A 321 -8.49 -14.37 8.08
N THR A 322 -8.38 -15.70 8.16
CA THR A 322 -7.46 -16.45 7.29
C THR A 322 -7.85 -16.35 5.83
N LEU A 323 -9.15 -16.45 5.49
CA LEU A 323 -9.65 -16.23 4.13
C LEU A 323 -9.36 -14.81 3.63
N ALA A 324 -9.53 -13.79 4.47
CA ALA A 324 -9.23 -12.40 4.13
C ALA A 324 -7.73 -12.17 3.84
N ILE A 325 -6.85 -12.73 4.67
CA ILE A 325 -5.39 -12.65 4.47
C ILE A 325 -4.97 -13.36 3.18
N VAL A 326 -5.53 -14.55 2.90
CA VAL A 326 -5.23 -15.32 1.69
C VAL A 326 -5.72 -14.62 0.43
N SER A 327 -6.94 -14.07 0.46
CA SER A 327 -7.53 -13.36 -0.69
C SER A 327 -6.83 -12.03 -1.00
N LEU A 328 -6.48 -11.23 0.02
CA LEU A 328 -5.69 -10.00 -0.20
C LEU A 328 -4.27 -10.29 -0.64
N GLY A 329 -3.64 -11.36 -0.12
CA GLY A 329 -2.34 -11.84 -0.57
C GLY A 329 -2.33 -12.17 -2.06
N ALA A 330 -3.34 -12.90 -2.55
CA ALA A 330 -3.49 -13.27 -3.95
C ALA A 330 -3.66 -12.04 -4.88
N ILE A 331 -4.44 -11.04 -4.47
CA ILE A 331 -4.65 -9.82 -5.26
C ILE A 331 -3.34 -9.00 -5.39
N SER A 332 -2.55 -8.92 -4.32
CA SER A 332 -1.25 -8.22 -4.35
C SER A 332 -0.21 -8.93 -5.22
N ALA A 333 -0.22 -10.27 -5.26
CA ALA A 333 0.64 -11.05 -6.14
C ALA A 333 0.21 -10.93 -7.62
N GLY A 334 -1.09 -10.93 -7.91
CA GLY A 334 -1.63 -10.75 -9.27
C GLY A 334 -1.37 -9.36 -9.86
N ALA A 335 -1.41 -8.30 -9.05
CA ALA A 335 -1.10 -6.93 -9.50
C ALA A 335 0.41 -6.70 -9.78
N MET A 336 1.29 -7.43 -9.09
CA MET A 336 2.74 -7.42 -9.38
C MET A 336 3.12 -8.34 -10.56
N GLY A 337 2.42 -9.47 -10.72
CA GLY A 337 2.59 -10.37 -11.88
C GLY A 337 2.17 -9.73 -13.20
N THR A 338 1.05 -8.99 -13.20
CA THR A 338 0.60 -8.26 -14.41
C THR A 338 1.51 -7.09 -14.76
N SER A 339 2.11 -6.40 -13.78
CA SER A 339 3.12 -5.37 -14.07
C SER A 339 4.46 -5.93 -14.56
N ALA A 340 4.79 -7.17 -14.18
CA ALA A 340 5.97 -7.88 -14.71
C ALA A 340 5.75 -8.35 -16.16
N GLU A 341 4.54 -8.79 -16.51
CA GLU A 341 4.17 -9.09 -17.92
C GLU A 341 4.05 -7.83 -18.79
N ILE A 342 3.65 -6.69 -18.23
CA ILE A 342 3.57 -5.42 -18.98
C ILE A 342 4.96 -4.76 -19.16
N LYS A 343 5.91 -4.98 -18.25
CA LYS A 343 7.32 -4.56 -18.47
C LYS A 343 8.12 -5.50 -19.38
N GLY A 344 7.69 -6.75 -19.54
CA GLY A 344 8.27 -7.69 -20.50
C GLY A 344 7.79 -7.53 -21.94
N SER A 345 6.84 -6.64 -22.21
CA SER A 345 6.19 -6.48 -23.53
C SER A 345 6.44 -5.12 -24.19
N SER A 346 7.41 -4.35 -23.70
CA SER A 346 7.91 -3.12 -24.35
C SER A 346 9.35 -3.21 -24.82
N GLU A 347 9.95 -4.41 -24.78
CA GLU A 347 11.08 -4.73 -25.64
C GLU A 347 10.49 -5.08 -27.01
N SER A 348 10.98 -4.44 -28.07
CA SER A 348 10.54 -4.66 -29.44
C SER A 348 10.35 -6.15 -29.73
N VAL A 349 9.09 -6.56 -29.96
CA VAL A 349 8.76 -7.86 -30.55
C VAL A 349 9.19 -7.82 -32.01
N LEU A 350 10.50 -7.84 -32.23
CA LEU A 350 11.12 -8.22 -33.48
C LEU A 350 12.18 -9.23 -33.07
N PRO A 351 12.04 -10.52 -33.45
CA PRO A 351 13.14 -11.44 -33.28
C PRO A 351 14.35 -10.82 -33.99
N LYS A 352 15.47 -10.66 -33.28
CA LYS A 352 16.76 -10.42 -33.94
C LYS A 352 16.90 -11.52 -35.01
N PRO A 353 17.23 -11.18 -36.27
CA PRO A 353 17.38 -12.19 -37.31
C PRO A 353 18.34 -13.25 -36.80
N LYS A 354 17.96 -14.54 -36.91
CA LYS A 354 18.94 -15.62 -36.76
C LYS A 354 20.10 -15.27 -37.69
N GLU A 355 21.33 -15.33 -37.22
CA GLU A 355 22.51 -15.25 -38.09
C GLU A 355 22.35 -16.37 -39.12
N ILE A 356 21.93 -16.03 -40.33
CA ILE A 356 21.95 -16.93 -41.49
C ILE A 356 23.34 -16.71 -42.10
N PRO A 357 24.34 -17.57 -41.81
CA PRO A 357 25.63 -17.44 -42.45
C PRO A 357 25.42 -17.52 -43.97
N ASN A 358 25.94 -16.52 -44.70
CA ASN A 358 25.92 -16.45 -46.16
C ASN A 358 24.57 -16.11 -46.82
N TYR A 359 23.72 -15.31 -46.17
CA TYR A 359 22.51 -14.75 -46.81
C TYR A 359 22.88 -13.84 -47.99
N GLN A 360 22.16 -13.98 -49.12
CA GLN A 360 22.26 -13.11 -50.29
C GLN A 360 20.85 -12.68 -50.72
N TYR A 361 20.72 -11.45 -51.20
CA TYR A 361 19.45 -10.98 -51.76
C TYR A 361 19.07 -11.78 -53.00
N GLN A 362 17.76 -12.02 -53.14
CA GLN A 362 17.24 -12.59 -54.37
C GLN A 362 17.25 -11.51 -55.47
N VAL A 363 17.43 -11.95 -56.71
CA VAL A 363 17.51 -11.08 -57.88
C VAL A 363 16.30 -11.33 -58.75
N ASN A 364 15.60 -10.26 -59.14
CA ASN A 364 14.46 -10.36 -60.04
C ASN A 364 14.89 -10.59 -61.50
N GLU A 365 13.92 -10.79 -62.40
CA GLU A 365 14.18 -11.00 -63.84
C GLU A 365 14.88 -9.82 -64.54
N TYR A 366 14.98 -8.67 -63.88
CA TYR A 366 15.62 -7.46 -64.38
C TYR A 366 16.99 -7.18 -63.75
N GLY A 367 17.50 -8.10 -62.92
CA GLY A 367 18.80 -7.96 -62.28
C GLY A 367 18.80 -7.10 -61.01
N GLU A 368 17.62 -6.72 -60.49
CA GLU A 368 17.51 -5.92 -59.26
C GLU A 368 17.42 -6.83 -58.03
N THR A 369 18.17 -6.48 -56.99
CA THR A 369 18.14 -7.17 -55.70
C THR A 369 16.91 -6.77 -54.89
N TYR A 370 16.20 -7.74 -54.31
CA TYR A 370 15.04 -7.46 -53.45
C TYR A 370 15.10 -8.21 -52.12
N GLY A 371 14.63 -7.56 -51.06
CA GLY A 371 14.57 -8.16 -49.72
C GLY A 371 14.38 -7.17 -48.59
N SER A 372 14.53 -7.66 -47.36
CA SER A 372 14.42 -6.84 -46.15
C SER A 372 15.71 -6.06 -45.90
N ASN A 373 15.59 -4.76 -45.58
CA ASN A 373 16.74 -3.93 -45.22
C ASN A 373 17.38 -4.34 -43.88
N ALA A 374 16.73 -5.20 -43.09
CA ALA A 374 17.34 -5.77 -41.87
C ALA A 374 18.62 -6.59 -42.14
N TYR A 375 18.80 -7.06 -43.37
CA TYR A 375 19.96 -7.87 -43.76
C TYR A 375 21.10 -7.04 -44.38
N ALA A 376 20.97 -5.71 -44.50
CA ALA A 376 21.99 -4.86 -45.12
C ALA A 376 23.34 -4.94 -44.39
N ASP A 377 23.31 -4.97 -43.05
CA ASP A 377 24.52 -5.13 -42.23
C ASP A 377 25.21 -6.51 -42.41
N ILE A 378 24.46 -7.52 -42.86
CA ILE A 378 24.95 -8.90 -43.07
C ILE A 378 25.48 -9.06 -44.50
N VAL A 379 24.79 -8.50 -45.50
CA VAL A 379 25.15 -8.59 -46.92
C VAL A 379 26.23 -7.56 -47.29
N GLY A 380 26.32 -6.45 -46.57
CA GLY A 380 27.26 -5.35 -46.79
C GLY A 380 26.76 -4.26 -47.74
N GLU A 381 25.59 -4.46 -48.38
CA GLU A 381 24.94 -3.52 -49.29
C GLU A 381 23.41 -3.55 -49.04
N GLU A 382 22.71 -2.46 -49.34
CA GLU A 382 21.24 -2.40 -49.30
C GLU A 382 20.63 -2.97 -50.60
N PRO A 383 19.44 -3.59 -50.56
CA PRO A 383 18.80 -4.10 -51.76
C PRO A 383 18.20 -2.95 -52.59
N ASP A 384 18.17 -3.12 -53.92
CA ASP A 384 17.55 -2.16 -54.84
C ASP A 384 16.04 -1.97 -54.55
N LEU A 385 15.39 -3.05 -54.11
CA LEU A 385 13.97 -3.14 -53.74
C LEU A 385 13.83 -3.57 -52.28
N VAL A 386 13.45 -2.63 -51.41
CA VAL A 386 13.29 -2.82 -49.97
C VAL A 386 11.87 -3.26 -49.63
N ALA A 387 11.72 -4.35 -48.89
CA ALA A 387 10.40 -4.84 -48.45
C ALA A 387 9.65 -3.81 -47.57
N ALA A 388 8.38 -3.56 -47.90
CA ALA A 388 7.53 -2.56 -47.23
C ALA A 388 6.04 -2.96 -47.25
N ILE A 389 5.25 -2.36 -46.36
CA ILE A 389 3.77 -2.49 -46.33
C ILE A 389 3.11 -1.18 -46.76
N GLY A 390 2.23 -1.25 -47.76
CA GLY A 390 1.41 -0.15 -48.23
C GLY A 390 0.39 0.36 -47.20
N ILE A 391 -0.18 1.52 -47.47
CA ILE A 391 -1.20 2.16 -46.61
C ILE A 391 -2.47 1.30 -46.40
N ASP A 392 -2.71 0.34 -47.29
CA ASP A 392 -3.84 -0.58 -47.35
C ASP A 392 -3.51 -1.96 -46.74
N GLY A 393 -2.30 -2.14 -46.21
CA GLY A 393 -1.82 -3.42 -45.68
C GLY A 393 -1.24 -4.36 -46.73
N THR A 394 -1.14 -3.92 -47.99
CA THR A 394 -0.55 -4.72 -49.08
C THR A 394 0.96 -4.84 -48.87
N HIS A 395 1.49 -6.06 -48.90
CA HIS A 395 2.93 -6.33 -48.86
C HIS A 395 3.55 -6.13 -50.25
N GLY A 396 4.68 -5.43 -50.31
CA GLY A 396 5.39 -5.19 -51.55
C GLY A 396 6.79 -4.67 -51.31
N TYR A 397 7.35 -3.99 -52.31
CA TYR A 397 8.69 -3.47 -52.30
C TYR A 397 8.71 -1.99 -52.71
N VAL A 398 9.59 -1.21 -52.10
CA VAL A 398 9.86 0.18 -52.46
C VAL A 398 11.29 0.29 -52.97
N ARG A 399 11.54 1.12 -53.98
CA ARG A 399 12.91 1.32 -54.48
C ARG A 399 13.73 2.06 -53.43
N SER A 400 14.95 1.61 -53.15
CA SER A 400 15.85 2.28 -52.20
C SER A 400 16.10 3.74 -52.60
N SER A 401 16.21 4.02 -53.90
CA SER A 401 16.32 5.39 -54.44
C SER A 401 15.15 6.33 -54.07
N ASP A 402 13.96 5.77 -53.83
CA ASP A 402 12.74 6.54 -53.54
C ASP A 402 12.57 6.79 -52.02
N LEU A 403 13.28 6.01 -51.20
CA LEU A 403 13.29 6.14 -49.75
C LEU A 403 14.11 7.34 -49.30
N ASP A 404 15.25 7.63 -49.93
CA ASP A 404 16.08 8.80 -49.68
C ASP A 404 16.52 9.49 -50.99
N PRO A 405 15.67 10.35 -51.57
CA PRO A 405 15.96 11.03 -52.83
C PRO A 405 16.96 12.19 -52.68
N PHE A 406 17.49 12.45 -51.48
CA PHE A 406 18.43 13.54 -51.23
C PHE A 406 19.83 13.00 -50.98
N PRO A 407 20.87 13.59 -51.60
CA PRO A 407 22.25 13.29 -51.23
C PRO A 407 22.48 13.66 -49.77
N SER A 408 23.40 12.93 -49.11
CA SER A 408 23.77 13.16 -47.72
C SER A 408 24.06 14.66 -47.48
N PRO A 409 23.42 15.29 -46.47
CA PRO A 409 23.54 16.72 -46.25
C PRO A 409 24.99 17.08 -45.92
N ARG A 410 25.50 18.14 -46.54
CA ARG A 410 26.90 18.60 -46.34
C ARG A 410 27.00 19.61 -45.21
N THR A 411 25.85 20.13 -44.75
CA THR A 411 25.75 21.12 -43.68
C THR A 411 24.62 20.78 -42.69
N PRO A 412 24.73 21.22 -41.42
CA PRO A 412 23.65 21.06 -40.43
C PRO A 412 22.34 21.76 -40.84
N GLU A 413 22.40 22.90 -41.55
CA GLU A 413 21.18 23.56 -42.05
C GLU A 413 20.46 22.73 -43.12
N GLU A 414 21.18 22.09 -44.03
CA GLU A 414 20.61 21.17 -45.02
C GLU A 414 19.98 19.94 -44.36
N ALA A 415 20.60 19.41 -43.30
CA ALA A 415 20.05 18.27 -42.56
C ALA A 415 18.72 18.62 -41.85
N VAL A 416 18.60 19.83 -41.30
CA VAL A 416 17.36 20.31 -40.67
C VAL A 416 16.27 20.58 -41.72
N ALA A 417 16.64 21.12 -42.89
CA ALA A 417 15.70 21.32 -43.98
C ALA A 417 15.15 19.99 -44.53
N GLN A 418 16.01 18.96 -44.67
CA GLN A 418 15.60 17.62 -45.11
C GLN A 418 14.69 16.92 -44.07
N ASN A 419 14.94 17.11 -42.77
CA ASN A 419 14.07 16.56 -41.71
C ASN A 419 12.69 17.21 -41.60
N ASN A 420 12.47 18.40 -42.20
CA ASN A 420 11.19 19.12 -42.15
C ASN A 420 10.27 18.81 -43.35
N LEU A 421 10.64 17.88 -44.21
CA LEU A 421 9.78 17.42 -45.29
C LEU A 421 8.64 16.56 -44.71
N GLY A 422 7.42 17.06 -44.83
CA GLY A 422 6.21 16.35 -44.41
C GLY A 422 6.03 14.99 -45.10
N PRO A 423 4.99 14.22 -44.72
CA PRO A 423 4.81 12.87 -45.22
C PRO A 423 4.64 12.83 -46.74
N ARG A 424 5.42 11.99 -47.43
CA ARG A 424 5.37 11.80 -48.88
C ARG A 424 4.89 10.39 -49.24
N MET A 425 4.22 10.27 -50.39
CA MET A 425 3.70 9.01 -50.90
C MET A 425 4.59 8.51 -52.03
N ILE A 426 5.06 7.28 -51.95
CA ILE A 426 5.83 6.62 -53.02
C ILE A 426 5.10 5.36 -53.50
N PRO A 427 5.31 4.92 -54.75
CA PRO A 427 4.72 3.68 -55.25
C PRO A 427 5.23 2.46 -54.48
N LEU A 428 4.35 1.48 -54.29
CA LEU A 428 4.69 0.14 -53.79
C LEU A 428 4.66 -0.82 -54.99
N TYR A 429 5.75 -1.54 -55.21
CA TYR A 429 5.96 -2.47 -56.33
C TYR A 429 5.80 -3.93 -55.89
N ASP A 430 5.48 -4.82 -56.83
CA ASP A 430 5.62 -6.27 -56.65
C ASP A 430 7.12 -6.66 -56.72
N LYS A 431 7.43 -7.93 -56.47
CA LYS A 431 8.80 -8.51 -56.55
C LYS A 431 9.49 -8.29 -57.89
N ASP A 432 8.73 -7.98 -58.95
CA ASP A 432 9.24 -7.67 -60.29
C ASP A 432 9.81 -6.25 -60.41
N GLY A 433 9.66 -5.40 -59.39
CA GLY A 433 10.17 -4.03 -59.38
C GLY A 433 9.46 -3.06 -60.33
N LYS A 434 8.42 -3.49 -61.06
CA LYS A 434 7.74 -2.71 -62.10
C LYS A 434 6.25 -2.61 -61.90
N THR A 435 5.60 -3.68 -61.43
CA THR A 435 4.16 -3.70 -61.24
C THR A 435 3.83 -2.91 -59.97
N VAL A 436 3.15 -1.77 -60.12
CA VAL A 436 2.71 -0.97 -58.97
C VAL A 436 1.47 -1.61 -58.36
N ILE A 437 1.61 -2.12 -57.14
CA ILE A 437 0.56 -2.84 -56.39
C ILE A 437 -0.04 -2.00 -55.26
N GLY A 438 0.52 -0.82 -54.96
CA GLY A 438 -0.01 0.05 -53.91
C GLY A 438 0.74 1.37 -53.74
N LYS A 439 0.54 1.99 -52.58
CA LYS A 439 1.24 3.22 -52.18
C LYS A 439 1.80 3.08 -50.77
N PHE A 440 3.05 3.50 -50.58
CA PHE A 440 3.75 3.56 -49.29
C PHE A 440 3.87 5.01 -48.80
N LYS A 441 3.77 5.23 -47.49
CA LYS A 441 3.81 6.57 -46.87
C LYS A 441 5.07 6.74 -46.03
N ILE A 442 5.98 7.59 -46.49
CA ILE A 442 7.20 7.98 -45.77
C ILE A 442 6.83 9.00 -44.68
N GLY A 443 7.35 8.82 -43.46
CA GLY A 443 7.16 9.72 -42.31
C GLY A 443 6.04 9.35 -41.33
N SER A 444 5.24 8.32 -41.60
CA SER A 444 4.33 7.71 -40.59
C SER A 444 3.96 6.24 -40.86
N GLY A 445 4.53 5.62 -41.88
CA GLY A 445 4.42 4.18 -42.10
C GLY A 445 5.47 3.46 -41.26
N ARG A 446 5.07 2.44 -40.50
CA ARG A 446 6.05 1.52 -39.91
C ARG A 446 6.76 0.80 -41.06
N VAL A 447 8.07 0.91 -41.14
CA VAL A 447 8.89 -0.06 -41.86
C VAL A 447 8.92 -1.30 -40.96
N GLU A 448 8.02 -2.26 -41.20
CA GLU A 448 8.03 -3.54 -40.49
C GLU A 448 8.87 -4.53 -41.29
N TYR A 449 9.83 -5.15 -40.60
CA TYR A 449 10.74 -6.14 -41.15
C TYR A 449 10.03 -7.49 -41.23
N PHE A 450 9.81 -8.01 -42.43
CA PHE A 450 9.35 -9.38 -42.64
C PHE A 450 10.49 -10.24 -43.18
N THR A 451 10.61 -11.46 -42.67
CA THR A 451 11.41 -12.51 -43.27
C THR A 451 10.56 -13.17 -44.35
N ASP A 452 11.03 -13.18 -45.59
CA ASP A 452 10.34 -13.84 -46.71
C ASP A 452 10.60 -15.36 -46.63
N ASP A 453 10.19 -15.98 -45.52
CA ASP A 453 10.22 -17.43 -45.33
C ASP A 453 8.87 -17.99 -45.75
N LYS A 454 8.72 -18.25 -47.06
CA LYS A 454 7.87 -19.34 -47.54
C LYS A 454 8.77 -20.53 -47.85
N ASN A 455 9.07 -21.32 -46.83
CA ASN A 455 9.22 -22.77 -46.89
C ASN A 455 9.18 -23.39 -45.49
#